data_AF-A0A7J7M8H0-F1
#
_entry.id   AF-A0A7J7M8H0-F1
#
_cell.length_a   1.000
_cell.length_b   1.000
_cell.length_c   1.000
_cell.angle_alpha   90.00
_cell.angle_beta   90.00
_cell.angle_gamma   90.00
#
_symmetry.space_group_name_H-M   'P 1'
#
loop_
_entity.id
_entity.type
_entity.pdbx_description
1 polymer ?
#
loop_
_entity_poly.entity_id
_entity_poly.type
_entity_poly.pdbx_seq_one_letter_code
_entity_poly.pdbx_strand_id
1 'polypeptide(L)'
;MQKDLQDTGNFLEEELDDKSTKFLLERNRSNQALLEIKAKWTSKISKKEKELANLKAKLSGSKEIRFGYGGDSNMIKENEALKEKVQELERDFNELTDKNLNLILKLKGSNGGTSFNSSSNELQESEIELLKITNMPFGTTTRDQVEIREREAEITALKQQLKDGYRRKAEKSEIVELESKLSSKNEEIEILKQSQMELRARVYSLQKQKDQVDENFDIVSRESAITSKCLDDVRNDLLVLTCSLDTHISANKMLEGKLFELESGKHELKLHLSEMEEENAQLLEQIFGLEAQLRNKIERLGNDMETQRVELKLKQQEMQDRWSETLEECKYLKRANPQLQPIAECLIEEYSSVQKLNGELRKQKLQLHERCTRLEAKFLQLKEKFS
;
A
#
# COMPACT_ATOMS: atom_id res chain seq x y z
N MET A 1 13.56 40.05 86.27
CA MET A 1 14.14 40.30 84.92
C MET A 1 15.08 39.20 84.47
N GLN A 2 16.29 39.06 85.05
CA GLN A 2 17.29 38.13 84.50
C GLN A 2 16.82 36.67 84.45
N LYS A 3 16.14 36.20 85.51
CA LYS A 3 15.57 34.86 85.53
C LYS A 3 14.46 34.70 84.48
N ASP A 4 13.49 35.61 84.45
CA ASP A 4 12.36 35.54 83.52
C ASP A 4 12.80 35.55 82.05
N LEU A 5 13.87 36.29 81.71
CA LEU A 5 14.51 36.25 80.39
C LEU A 5 15.16 34.90 80.09
N GLN A 6 15.78 34.26 81.08
CA GLN A 6 16.38 32.92 80.94
C GLN A 6 15.30 31.84 80.82
N ASP A 7 14.26 31.89 81.64
CA ASP A 7 13.10 30.97 81.57
C ASP A 7 12.37 31.13 80.21
N THR A 8 12.24 32.36 79.69
CA THR A 8 11.71 32.61 78.32
C THR A 8 12.64 32.10 77.23
N GLY A 9 13.95 32.24 77.38
CA GLY A 9 14.95 31.72 76.44
C GLY A 9 14.87 30.20 76.31
N ASN A 10 14.85 29.49 77.44
CA ASN A 10 14.71 28.03 77.48
C ASN A 10 13.41 27.56 76.79
N PHE A 11 12.28 28.26 77.02
CA PHE A 11 11.00 27.93 76.39
C PHE A 11 11.04 28.10 74.86
N LEU A 12 11.68 29.17 74.36
CA LEU A 12 11.83 29.41 72.93
C LEU A 12 12.80 28.41 72.27
N GLU A 13 13.78 27.91 73.00
CA GLU A 13 14.70 26.85 72.56
C GLU A 13 13.96 25.49 72.46
N GLU A 14 13.14 25.14 73.46
CA GLU A 14 12.29 23.94 73.45
C GLU A 14 11.23 23.97 72.33
N GLU A 15 10.55 25.11 72.11
CA GLU A 15 9.58 25.24 71.00
C GLU A 15 10.28 25.21 69.63
N LEU A 16 11.50 25.74 69.51
CA LEU A 16 12.28 25.68 68.26
C LEU A 16 12.69 24.24 67.91
N ASP A 17 13.03 23.42 68.91
CA ASP A 17 13.38 22.00 68.73
C ASP A 17 12.15 21.12 68.39
N ASP A 18 11.00 21.28 69.07
CA ASP A 18 9.75 20.58 68.66
C ASP A 18 9.38 20.93 67.22
N LYS A 19 9.40 22.22 66.87
CA LYS A 19 9.08 22.71 65.53
C LYS A 19 10.05 22.16 64.48
N SER A 20 11.33 22.00 64.83
CA SER A 20 12.37 21.42 63.96
C SER A 20 12.20 19.91 63.77
N THR A 21 11.95 19.15 64.84
CA THR A 21 11.69 17.70 64.75
C THR A 21 10.40 17.39 63.99
N LYS A 22 9.35 18.19 64.20
CA LYS A 22 8.07 18.14 63.48
C LYS A 22 8.23 18.42 61.99
N PHE A 23 9.01 19.43 61.61
CA PHE A 23 9.36 19.72 60.21
C PHE A 23 10.13 18.56 59.57
N LEU A 24 11.10 17.96 60.28
CA LEU A 24 11.84 16.79 59.80
C LEU A 24 10.91 15.56 59.61
N LEU A 25 9.98 15.32 60.53
CA LEU A 25 8.98 14.25 60.41
C LEU A 25 8.06 14.45 59.20
N GLU A 26 7.57 15.67 58.96
CA GLU A 26 6.70 15.96 57.82
C GLU A 26 7.46 15.90 56.49
N ARG A 27 8.70 16.41 56.44
CA ARG A 27 9.62 16.25 55.30
C ARG A 27 9.86 14.78 54.98
N ASN A 28 10.09 13.94 55.99
CA ASN A 28 10.32 12.50 55.80
C ASN A 28 9.06 11.78 55.32
N ARG A 29 7.86 12.11 55.83
CA ARG A 29 6.58 11.60 55.32
C ARG A 29 6.34 11.99 53.86
N SER A 30 6.65 13.23 53.49
CA SER A 30 6.54 13.72 52.11
C SER A 30 7.51 13.00 51.16
N ASN A 31 8.76 12.80 51.58
CA ASN A 31 9.74 12.01 50.84
C ASN A 31 9.30 10.54 50.64
N GLN A 32 8.72 9.91 51.67
CA GLN A 32 8.18 8.55 51.58
C GLN A 32 7.03 8.46 50.56
N ALA A 33 6.09 9.41 50.60
CA ALA A 33 4.99 9.46 49.62
C ALA A 33 5.51 9.64 48.17
N LEU A 34 6.54 10.47 47.97
CA LEU A 34 7.20 10.63 46.67
C LEU A 34 7.90 9.35 46.19
N LEU A 35 8.53 8.58 47.09
CA LEU A 35 9.12 7.27 46.77
C LEU A 35 8.06 6.25 46.36
N GLU A 36 6.92 6.20 47.05
CA GLU A 36 5.80 5.32 46.69
C GLU A 36 5.15 5.69 45.35
N ILE A 37 4.96 6.98 45.08
CA ILE A 37 4.48 7.46 43.78
C ILE A 37 5.48 7.07 42.69
N LYS A 38 6.78 7.28 42.90
CA LYS A 38 7.84 6.90 41.95
C LYS A 38 7.85 5.39 41.67
N ALA A 39 7.68 4.56 42.71
CA ALA A 39 7.60 3.09 42.57
C ALA A 39 6.33 2.61 41.84
N LYS A 40 5.19 3.28 42.05
CA LYS A 40 3.95 3.01 41.30
C LYS A 40 4.13 3.32 39.81
N TRP A 41 4.76 4.45 39.47
CA TRP A 41 5.02 4.82 38.08
C TRP A 41 6.06 3.94 37.38
N THR A 42 7.18 3.58 38.02
CA THR A 42 8.13 2.62 37.41
C THR A 42 7.51 1.25 37.19
N SER A 43 6.60 0.81 38.07
CA SER A 43 5.80 -0.40 37.85
C SER A 43 4.85 -0.28 36.66
N LYS A 44 4.12 0.84 36.50
CA LYS A 44 3.22 1.09 35.35
C LYS A 44 4.02 1.15 34.02
N ILE A 45 5.17 1.81 34.03
CA ILE A 45 6.10 1.87 32.87
C ILE A 45 6.58 0.47 32.51
N SER A 46 7.12 -0.31 33.46
CA SER A 46 7.64 -1.66 33.16
C SER A 46 6.57 -2.64 32.66
N LYS A 47 5.29 -2.44 33.02
CA LYS A 47 4.17 -3.18 32.41
C LYS A 47 3.99 -2.78 30.94
N LYS A 48 3.94 -1.48 30.63
CA LYS A 48 3.78 -0.98 29.25
C LYS A 48 5.00 -1.26 28.36
N GLU A 49 6.22 -1.30 28.91
CA GLU A 49 7.43 -1.76 28.20
C GLU A 49 7.32 -3.23 27.77
N LYS A 50 6.81 -4.11 28.64
CA LYS A 50 6.58 -5.53 28.31
C LYS A 50 5.43 -5.71 27.32
N GLU A 51 4.39 -4.88 27.42
CA GLU A 51 3.29 -4.83 26.45
C GLU A 51 3.79 -4.41 25.06
N LEU A 52 4.57 -3.32 24.98
CA LEU A 52 5.24 -2.88 23.75
C LEU A 52 6.21 -3.93 23.20
N ALA A 53 6.97 -4.62 24.05
CA ALA A 53 7.84 -5.72 23.64
C ALA A 53 7.03 -6.87 23.03
N ASN A 54 5.90 -7.25 23.64
CA ASN A 54 5.00 -8.28 23.12
C ASN A 54 4.31 -7.85 21.80
N LEU A 55 3.86 -6.60 21.68
CA LEU A 55 3.26 -6.08 20.45
C LEU A 55 4.30 -6.00 19.32
N LYS A 56 5.52 -5.55 19.62
CA LYS A 56 6.65 -5.55 18.69
C LYS A 56 7.05 -6.98 18.29
N ALA A 57 7.04 -7.92 19.23
CA ALA A 57 7.29 -9.34 18.98
C ALA A 57 6.20 -9.96 18.08
N LYS A 58 4.93 -9.62 18.30
CA LYS A 58 3.82 -9.98 17.39
C LYS A 58 4.02 -9.39 16.00
N LEU A 59 4.42 -8.12 15.87
CA LEU A 59 4.73 -7.50 14.59
C LEU A 59 5.89 -8.20 13.85
N SER A 60 6.97 -8.54 14.55
CA SER A 60 8.11 -9.26 13.97
C SER A 60 7.82 -10.75 13.69
N GLY A 61 6.97 -11.38 14.50
CA GLY A 61 6.44 -12.73 14.28
C GLY A 61 5.37 -12.78 13.19
N SER A 62 4.80 -11.63 12.83
CA SER A 62 3.98 -11.42 11.63
C SER A 62 4.82 -11.16 10.37
N LYS A 63 6.12 -11.49 10.37
CA LYS A 63 6.78 -11.93 9.13
C LYS A 63 6.15 -13.25 8.70
N GLU A 64 5.92 -13.39 7.40
CA GLU A 64 5.32 -14.58 6.78
C GLU A 64 3.86 -14.86 7.17
N ILE A 65 3.00 -13.82 7.14
CA ILE A 65 1.85 -13.99 6.24
C ILE A 65 2.46 -14.29 4.87
N ARG A 66 2.23 -15.50 4.36
CA ARG A 66 2.84 -16.05 3.15
C ARG A 66 2.25 -15.43 1.87
N PHE A 67 2.34 -14.10 1.74
CA PHE A 67 2.27 -13.46 0.43
C PHE A 67 3.45 -13.95 -0.40
N GLY A 68 3.14 -14.58 -1.53
CA GLY A 68 4.11 -15.28 -2.39
C GLY A 68 5.01 -14.36 -3.21
N TYR A 69 5.69 -13.40 -2.58
CA TYR A 69 6.62 -12.47 -3.26
C TYR A 69 7.92 -13.11 -3.80
N GLY A 70 7.99 -14.45 -3.83
CA GLY A 70 8.80 -15.17 -4.80
C GLY A 70 8.33 -14.96 -6.25
N GLY A 71 7.08 -14.55 -6.45
CA GLY A 71 6.54 -14.02 -7.70
C GLY A 71 7.30 -12.78 -8.14
N ASP A 72 7.15 -11.65 -7.43
CA ASP A 72 7.73 -10.35 -7.83
C ASP A 72 9.24 -10.43 -8.11
N SER A 73 10.05 -11.11 -7.30
CA SER A 73 11.49 -11.20 -7.57
C SER A 73 11.82 -11.98 -8.84
N ASN A 74 10.95 -12.89 -9.28
CA ASN A 74 11.12 -13.60 -10.55
C ASN A 74 10.47 -12.83 -11.70
N MET A 75 9.29 -12.25 -11.51
CA MET A 75 8.59 -11.44 -12.53
C MET A 75 9.34 -10.14 -12.84
N ILE A 76 10.07 -9.55 -11.90
CA ILE A 76 10.97 -8.40 -12.17
C ILE A 76 12.13 -8.85 -13.06
N LYS A 77 12.82 -9.95 -12.72
CA LYS A 77 13.92 -10.49 -13.55
C LYS A 77 13.43 -10.94 -14.93
N GLU A 78 12.22 -11.48 -15.01
CA GLU A 78 11.58 -11.89 -16.26
C GLU A 78 11.20 -10.67 -17.11
N ASN A 79 10.66 -9.59 -16.51
CA ASN A 79 10.43 -8.32 -17.21
C ASN A 79 11.75 -7.67 -17.66
N GLU A 80 12.82 -7.75 -16.86
CA GLU A 80 14.15 -7.27 -17.25
C GLU A 80 14.71 -8.07 -18.44
N ALA A 81 14.67 -9.41 -18.39
CA ALA A 81 15.10 -10.27 -19.49
C ALA A 81 14.24 -10.13 -20.76
N LEU A 82 12.92 -10.00 -20.62
CA LEU A 82 12.01 -9.71 -21.74
C LEU A 82 12.30 -8.33 -22.34
N LYS A 83 12.63 -7.32 -21.53
CA LYS A 83 12.99 -5.98 -21.99
C LYS A 83 14.33 -5.97 -22.74
N GLU A 84 15.35 -6.69 -22.27
CA GLU A 84 16.59 -6.88 -23.02
C GLU A 84 16.34 -7.58 -24.37
N LYS A 85 15.44 -8.58 -24.38
CA LYS A 85 15.10 -9.33 -25.61
C LYS A 85 14.25 -8.54 -26.60
N VAL A 86 13.38 -7.65 -26.13
CA VAL A 86 12.70 -6.65 -26.99
C VAL A 86 13.74 -5.71 -27.59
N GLN A 87 14.68 -5.19 -26.80
CA GLN A 87 15.75 -4.34 -27.32
C GLN A 87 16.70 -5.06 -28.29
N GLU A 88 16.86 -6.38 -28.17
CA GLU A 88 17.56 -7.22 -29.15
C GLU A 88 16.80 -7.30 -30.47
N LEU A 89 15.52 -7.66 -30.43
CA LEU A 89 14.65 -7.70 -31.61
C LEU A 89 14.51 -6.33 -32.28
N GLU A 90 14.49 -5.23 -31.51
CA GLU A 90 14.52 -3.86 -32.06
C GLU A 90 15.83 -3.55 -32.80
N ARG A 91 17.00 -4.00 -32.31
CA ARG A 91 18.27 -3.87 -33.04
C ARG A 91 18.25 -4.69 -34.34
N ASP A 92 17.81 -5.93 -34.26
CA ASP A 92 17.74 -6.84 -35.42
C ASP A 92 16.78 -6.32 -36.50
N PHE A 93 15.60 -5.79 -36.11
CA PHE A 93 14.67 -5.16 -37.05
C PHE A 93 15.24 -3.91 -37.72
N ASN A 94 15.97 -3.07 -36.98
CA ASN A 94 16.65 -1.92 -37.56
C ASN A 94 17.77 -2.37 -38.53
N GLU A 95 18.58 -3.36 -38.17
CA GLU A 95 19.65 -3.87 -39.04
C GLU A 95 19.09 -4.55 -40.31
N LEU A 96 17.98 -5.30 -40.22
CA LEU A 96 17.28 -5.82 -41.40
C LEU A 96 16.67 -4.71 -42.26
N THR A 97 16.19 -3.62 -41.64
CA THR A 97 15.66 -2.45 -42.35
C THR A 97 16.76 -1.75 -43.13
N ASP A 98 17.92 -1.50 -42.52
CA ASP A 98 19.11 -0.95 -43.18
C ASP A 98 19.63 -1.87 -44.29
N LYS A 99 19.67 -3.18 -44.07
CA LYS A 99 20.04 -4.18 -45.10
C LYS A 99 19.08 -4.14 -46.29
N ASN A 100 17.77 -4.03 -46.06
CA ASN A 100 16.78 -3.90 -47.13
C ASN A 100 16.87 -2.55 -47.86
N LEU A 101 17.10 -1.43 -47.15
CA LEU A 101 17.37 -0.13 -47.78
C LEU A 101 18.62 -0.17 -48.67
N ASN A 102 19.68 -0.85 -48.22
CA ASN A 102 20.92 -1.06 -48.99
C ASN A 102 20.69 -1.95 -50.22
N LEU A 103 19.89 -3.01 -50.12
CA LEU A 103 19.47 -3.83 -51.26
C LEU A 103 18.63 -3.04 -52.28
N ILE A 104 17.70 -2.21 -51.81
CA ILE A 104 16.90 -1.31 -52.67
C ILE A 104 17.81 -0.29 -53.38
N LEU A 105 18.81 0.27 -52.68
CA LEU A 105 19.80 1.17 -53.30
C LEU A 105 20.63 0.46 -54.37
N LYS A 106 21.03 -0.81 -54.15
CA LYS A 106 21.75 -1.61 -55.17
C LYS A 106 20.88 -1.90 -56.40
N LEU A 107 19.63 -2.34 -56.19
CA LEU A 107 18.68 -2.60 -57.29
C LEU A 107 18.33 -1.33 -58.07
N LYS A 108 18.26 -0.18 -57.40
CA LYS A 108 18.04 1.13 -58.05
C LYS A 108 19.28 1.67 -58.77
N GLY A 109 20.47 1.14 -58.47
CA GLY A 109 21.74 1.48 -59.12
C GLY A 109 22.07 0.69 -60.39
N SER A 110 21.37 -0.42 -60.67
CA SER A 110 21.73 -1.33 -61.78
C SER A 110 20.80 -1.29 -63.00
N ASN A 111 19.82 -0.39 -63.06
CA ASN A 111 18.84 -0.34 -64.15
C ASN A 111 19.27 0.63 -65.27
N GLY A 112 20.03 0.15 -66.25
CA GLY A 112 20.43 0.94 -67.42
C GLY A 112 20.89 0.11 -68.61
N GLY A 113 20.07 0.05 -69.67
CA GLY A 113 20.49 -0.33 -71.03
C GLY A 113 19.82 -1.57 -71.66
N THR A 114 19.10 -1.34 -72.77
CA THR A 114 19.41 -1.83 -74.16
C THR A 114 19.94 -3.26 -74.41
N SER A 115 19.61 -3.97 -75.51
CA SER A 115 18.65 -3.77 -76.62
C SER A 115 18.62 -4.98 -77.60
N PHE A 116 17.51 -5.15 -78.36
CA PHE A 116 17.40 -5.74 -79.73
C PHE A 116 17.60 -7.26 -80.07
N ASN A 117 16.57 -7.82 -80.73
CA ASN A 117 16.58 -8.59 -82.02
C ASN A 117 16.70 -10.14 -82.20
N SER A 118 15.64 -10.70 -82.82
CA SER A 118 15.60 -11.52 -84.08
C SER A 118 15.68 -13.08 -84.16
N SER A 119 14.48 -13.69 -84.37
CA SER A 119 14.03 -14.51 -85.55
C SER A 119 14.57 -15.92 -85.96
N SER A 120 13.61 -16.81 -86.35
CA SER A 120 13.50 -17.56 -87.66
C SER A 120 13.54 -19.13 -87.80
N ASN A 121 12.51 -19.67 -88.51
CA ASN A 121 12.47 -20.74 -89.58
C ASN A 121 12.60 -22.29 -89.26
N GLU A 122 12.13 -23.29 -90.08
CA GLU A 122 10.95 -23.50 -91.02
C GLU A 122 10.89 -24.92 -91.75
N LEU A 123 9.77 -25.29 -92.46
CA LEU A 123 9.54 -26.29 -93.59
C LEU A 123 9.74 -27.85 -93.37
N GLN A 124 9.39 -28.91 -94.19
CA GLN A 124 8.61 -29.33 -95.44
C GLN A 124 8.56 -30.93 -95.51
N GLU A 125 8.00 -31.81 -96.41
CA GLU A 125 6.81 -31.91 -97.36
C GLU A 125 6.73 -33.31 -98.13
N SER A 126 5.74 -33.55 -99.06
CA SER A 126 5.78 -34.39 -100.32
C SER A 126 5.17 -35.85 -100.54
N GLU A 127 3.97 -35.93 -101.18
CA GLU A 127 3.46 -36.52 -102.51
C GLU A 127 3.83 -37.86 -103.31
N ILE A 128 2.95 -38.23 -104.31
CA ILE A 128 3.08 -38.97 -105.64
C ILE A 128 2.74 -40.52 -105.82
N GLU A 129 2.64 -41.13 -107.05
CA GLU A 129 1.46 -41.42 -107.96
C GLU A 129 1.75 -42.50 -109.12
N LEU A 130 0.74 -43.00 -109.90
CA LEU A 130 0.68 -43.43 -111.36
C LEU A 130 0.45 -44.90 -111.92
N LEU A 131 -0.39 -45.00 -113.00
CA LEU A 131 -0.35 -45.79 -114.30
C LEU A 131 -1.01 -47.22 -114.58
N LYS A 132 -0.96 -47.71 -115.88
CA LYS A 132 -2.15 -48.15 -116.71
C LYS A 132 -1.90 -49.07 -117.99
N ILE A 133 -2.97 -49.55 -118.68
CA ILE A 133 -3.16 -50.19 -120.06
C ILE A 133 -2.73 -51.71 -120.28
N THR A 134 -2.95 -52.58 -121.34
CA THR A 134 -3.10 -52.56 -122.86
C THR A 134 -3.76 -53.82 -123.58
N ASN A 135 -4.71 -53.62 -124.52
CA ASN A 135 -5.17 -54.25 -125.84
C ASN A 135 -4.99 -55.72 -126.42
N MET A 136 -6.11 -56.35 -126.91
CA MET A 136 -6.51 -56.91 -128.30
C MET A 136 -5.63 -57.91 -129.16
N PRO A 137 -6.04 -58.49 -130.35
CA PRO A 137 -7.33 -58.88 -131.06
C PRO A 137 -7.35 -60.23 -131.92
N PHE A 138 -8.34 -60.40 -132.84
CA PHE A 138 -8.48 -61.33 -134.05
C PHE A 138 -8.86 -62.84 -133.86
N GLY A 139 -9.57 -63.57 -134.75
CA GLY A 139 -10.40 -63.22 -135.95
C GLY A 139 -10.95 -64.40 -136.83
N THR A 140 -12.12 -64.20 -137.51
CA THR A 140 -12.60 -64.73 -138.84
C THR A 140 -13.05 -66.21 -139.17
N THR A 141 -14.29 -66.35 -139.70
CA THR A 141 -14.70 -67.01 -141.01
C THR A 141 -15.18 -68.50 -141.17
N THR A 142 -16.50 -68.69 -141.47
CA THR A 142 -17.24 -69.61 -142.43
C THR A 142 -16.86 -71.12 -142.65
N ARG A 143 -17.74 -72.09 -143.02
CA ARG A 143 -19.21 -72.22 -143.31
C ARG A 143 -19.63 -73.70 -143.60
N ASP A 144 -20.88 -74.09 -143.27
CA ASP A 144 -21.75 -75.26 -143.64
C ASP A 144 -21.23 -76.72 -143.71
N GLN A 145 -21.92 -77.68 -143.03
CA GLN A 145 -22.74 -78.78 -143.63
C GLN A 145 -23.03 -80.03 -142.72
N VAL A 146 -23.87 -79.96 -141.67
CA VAL A 146 -24.61 -81.15 -141.13
C VAL A 146 -26.07 -80.80 -140.75
N GLU A 147 -26.73 -80.03 -141.61
CA GLU A 147 -27.85 -79.13 -141.30
C GLU A 147 -29.21 -79.73 -140.88
N ILE A 148 -29.30 -81.02 -140.51
CA ILE A 148 -30.55 -81.68 -140.09
C ILE A 148 -30.47 -82.28 -138.68
N ARG A 149 -29.35 -82.88 -138.27
CA ARG A 149 -29.15 -83.27 -136.85
C ARG A 149 -28.72 -82.09 -136.00
N GLU A 150 -27.99 -81.14 -136.59
CA GLU A 150 -27.60 -79.90 -135.91
C GLU A 150 -28.83 -79.07 -135.54
N ARG A 151 -29.86 -78.98 -136.40
CA ARG A 151 -31.11 -78.25 -136.10
C ARG A 151 -31.88 -78.83 -134.91
N GLU A 152 -31.90 -80.15 -134.72
CA GLU A 152 -32.53 -80.77 -133.54
C GLU A 152 -31.69 -80.57 -132.27
N ALA A 153 -30.36 -80.68 -132.37
CA ALA A 153 -29.43 -80.34 -131.29
C ALA A 153 -29.52 -78.84 -130.93
N GLU A 154 -29.69 -77.96 -131.91
CA GLU A 154 -29.88 -76.53 -131.76
C GLU A 154 -31.24 -76.19 -131.16
N ILE A 155 -32.32 -76.90 -131.52
CA ILE A 155 -33.62 -76.76 -130.85
C ILE A 155 -33.56 -77.24 -129.39
N THR A 156 -32.81 -78.30 -129.08
CA THR A 156 -32.60 -78.71 -127.67
C THR A 156 -31.67 -77.74 -126.94
N ALA A 157 -30.64 -77.19 -127.58
CA ALA A 157 -29.77 -76.15 -127.03
C ALA A 157 -30.51 -74.83 -126.81
N LEU A 158 -31.40 -74.41 -127.71
CA LEU A 158 -32.25 -73.23 -127.55
C LEU A 158 -33.31 -73.44 -126.46
N LYS A 159 -33.94 -74.63 -126.37
CA LYS A 159 -34.80 -75.00 -125.23
C LYS A 159 -34.03 -74.98 -123.90
N GLN A 160 -32.78 -75.45 -123.90
CA GLN A 160 -31.92 -75.43 -122.72
C GLN A 160 -31.48 -74.00 -122.38
N GLN A 161 -31.08 -73.17 -123.35
CA GLN A 161 -30.79 -71.75 -123.16
C GLN A 161 -32.01 -70.95 -122.69
N LEU A 162 -33.21 -71.30 -123.15
CA LEU A 162 -34.47 -70.71 -122.66
C LEU A 162 -34.71 -71.10 -121.20
N LYS A 163 -34.56 -72.39 -120.86
CA LYS A 163 -34.66 -72.92 -119.50
C LYS A 163 -33.61 -72.27 -118.58
N ASP A 164 -32.38 -72.12 -119.03
CA ASP A 164 -31.29 -71.44 -118.32
C ASP A 164 -31.43 -69.92 -118.33
N GLY A 165 -32.21 -69.35 -119.26
CA GLY A 165 -32.62 -67.94 -119.25
C GLY A 165 -33.67 -67.68 -118.17
N TYR A 166 -34.67 -68.57 -118.05
CA TYR A 166 -35.61 -68.55 -116.92
C TYR A 166 -34.90 -68.81 -115.58
N ARG A 167 -33.95 -69.76 -115.54
CA ARG A 167 -33.09 -70.02 -114.36
C ARG A 167 -32.30 -68.77 -113.97
N ARG A 168 -31.51 -68.21 -114.89
CA ARG A 168 -30.76 -66.94 -114.68
C ARG A 168 -31.64 -65.74 -114.35
N LYS A 169 -32.92 -65.74 -114.74
CA LYS A 169 -33.89 -64.71 -114.34
C LYS A 169 -34.41 -64.92 -112.92
N ALA A 170 -34.63 -66.16 -112.49
CA ALA A 170 -34.96 -66.49 -111.10
C ALA A 170 -33.76 -66.24 -110.17
N GLU A 171 -32.57 -66.74 -110.54
CA GLU A 171 -31.30 -66.51 -109.85
C GLU A 171 -31.01 -65.01 -109.73
N LYS A 172 -31.21 -64.20 -110.79
CA LYS A 172 -31.11 -62.74 -110.69
C LYS A 172 -32.15 -62.10 -109.77
N SER A 173 -33.36 -62.64 -109.70
CA SER A 173 -34.39 -62.15 -108.78
C SER A 173 -34.00 -62.41 -107.32
N GLU A 174 -33.46 -63.60 -107.05
CA GLU A 174 -32.97 -64.02 -105.74
C GLU A 174 -31.71 -63.24 -105.33
N ILE A 175 -30.78 -63.00 -106.26
CA ILE A 175 -29.61 -62.12 -106.07
C ILE A 175 -30.05 -60.71 -105.68
N VAL A 176 -30.98 -60.08 -106.42
CA VAL A 176 -31.48 -58.73 -106.10
C VAL A 176 -32.19 -58.69 -104.74
N GLU A 177 -32.93 -59.74 -104.37
CA GLU A 177 -33.53 -59.84 -103.04
C GLU A 177 -32.47 -59.98 -101.93
N LEU A 178 -31.43 -60.79 -102.15
CA LEU A 178 -30.29 -60.94 -101.23
C LEU A 178 -29.46 -59.67 -101.11
N GLU A 179 -29.21 -58.96 -102.21
CA GLU A 179 -28.57 -57.63 -102.25
C GLU A 179 -29.36 -56.61 -101.41
N SER A 180 -30.69 -56.61 -101.53
CA SER A 180 -31.56 -55.73 -100.73
C SER A 180 -31.49 -56.04 -99.22
N LYS A 181 -31.46 -57.32 -98.84
CA LYS A 181 -31.32 -57.77 -97.44
C LYS A 181 -29.92 -57.48 -96.90
N LEU A 182 -28.88 -57.65 -97.70
CA LEU A 182 -27.49 -57.37 -97.33
C LEU A 182 -27.28 -55.87 -97.14
N SER A 183 -27.84 -55.04 -98.04
CA SER A 183 -27.87 -53.57 -97.88
C SER A 183 -28.57 -53.16 -96.59
N SER A 184 -29.78 -53.69 -96.33
CA SER A 184 -30.51 -53.45 -95.08
C SER A 184 -29.73 -53.87 -93.83
N LYS A 185 -29.01 -55.00 -93.87
CA LYS A 185 -28.17 -55.44 -92.75
C LYS A 185 -26.88 -54.63 -92.60
N ASN A 186 -26.33 -54.08 -93.68
CA ASN A 186 -25.19 -53.18 -93.61
C ASN A 186 -25.57 -51.84 -92.97
N GLU A 187 -26.75 -51.31 -93.28
CA GLU A 187 -27.33 -50.12 -92.61
C GLU A 187 -27.56 -50.37 -91.11
N GLU A 188 -28.14 -51.53 -90.75
CA GLU A 188 -28.33 -51.95 -89.36
C GLU A 188 -27.00 -52.06 -88.59
N ILE A 189 -25.94 -52.56 -89.22
CA ILE A 189 -24.58 -52.62 -88.66
C ILE A 189 -24.02 -51.21 -88.40
N GLU A 190 -24.25 -50.25 -89.29
CA GLU A 190 -23.71 -48.89 -89.12
C GLU A 190 -24.46 -48.10 -88.03
N ILE A 191 -25.78 -48.27 -87.92
CA ILE A 191 -26.58 -47.76 -86.78
C ILE A 191 -26.08 -48.39 -85.46
N LEU A 192 -25.80 -49.71 -85.46
CA LEU A 192 -25.27 -50.39 -84.27
C LEU A 192 -23.86 -49.89 -83.90
N LYS A 193 -22.96 -49.68 -84.86
CA LYS A 193 -21.63 -49.06 -84.63
C LYS A 193 -21.76 -47.66 -84.05
N GLN A 194 -22.64 -46.81 -84.60
CA GLN A 194 -22.90 -45.47 -84.09
C GLN A 194 -23.37 -45.52 -82.63
N SER A 195 -24.34 -46.37 -82.32
CA SER A 195 -24.81 -46.57 -80.93
C SER A 195 -23.70 -47.09 -80.00
N GLN A 196 -22.77 -47.92 -80.50
CA GLN A 196 -21.61 -48.39 -79.74
C GLN A 196 -20.61 -47.26 -79.47
N MET A 197 -20.38 -46.35 -80.44
CA MET A 197 -19.53 -45.17 -80.22
C MET A 197 -20.14 -44.22 -79.19
N GLU A 198 -21.44 -43.95 -79.28
CA GLU A 198 -22.17 -43.12 -78.31
C GLU A 198 -22.15 -43.73 -76.91
N LEU A 199 -22.39 -45.04 -76.76
CA LEU A 199 -22.28 -45.75 -75.48
C LEU A 199 -20.87 -45.68 -74.91
N ARG A 200 -19.82 -45.85 -75.72
CA ARG A 200 -18.41 -45.70 -75.28
C ARG A 200 -18.12 -44.27 -74.80
N ALA A 201 -18.55 -43.25 -75.54
CA ALA A 201 -18.40 -41.85 -75.14
C ALA A 201 -19.14 -41.56 -73.82
N ARG A 202 -20.33 -42.14 -73.63
CA ARG A 202 -21.12 -41.99 -72.40
C ARG A 202 -20.46 -42.68 -71.20
N VAL A 203 -19.91 -43.89 -71.38
CA VAL A 203 -19.12 -44.60 -70.36
C VAL A 203 -17.87 -43.81 -69.98
N TYR A 204 -17.13 -43.26 -70.94
CA TYR A 204 -15.96 -42.42 -70.68
C TYR A 204 -16.33 -41.14 -69.89
N SER A 205 -17.45 -40.50 -70.26
CA SER A 205 -17.96 -39.33 -69.54
C SER A 205 -18.38 -39.66 -68.10
N LEU A 206 -19.06 -40.81 -67.89
CA LEU A 206 -19.46 -41.29 -66.56
C LEU A 206 -18.25 -41.69 -65.70
N GLN A 207 -17.22 -42.30 -66.28
CA GLN A 207 -15.97 -42.60 -65.59
C GLN A 207 -15.32 -41.31 -65.07
N LYS A 208 -15.15 -40.30 -65.94
CA LYS A 208 -14.60 -39.00 -65.54
C LYS A 208 -15.44 -38.32 -64.44
N GLN A 209 -16.77 -38.43 -64.51
CA GLN A 209 -17.65 -37.92 -63.46
C GLN A 209 -17.49 -38.67 -62.13
N LYS A 210 -17.33 -40.01 -62.16
CA LYS A 210 -17.04 -40.81 -60.97
C LYS A 210 -15.70 -40.39 -60.35
N ASP A 211 -14.64 -40.35 -61.15
CA ASP A 211 -13.29 -40.01 -60.66
C ASP A 211 -13.26 -38.61 -60.00
N GLN A 212 -14.01 -37.65 -60.57
CA GLN A 212 -14.17 -36.31 -59.99
C GLN A 212 -15.09 -36.27 -58.74
N VAL A 213 -16.05 -37.18 -58.61
CA VAL A 213 -16.85 -37.32 -57.37
C VAL A 213 -16.01 -37.94 -56.25
N ASP A 214 -15.17 -38.93 -56.56
CA ASP A 214 -14.24 -39.53 -55.60
C ASP A 214 -13.21 -38.49 -55.08
N GLU A 215 -12.62 -37.68 -55.97
CA GLU A 215 -11.71 -36.59 -55.57
C GLU A 215 -12.41 -35.54 -54.68
N ASN A 216 -13.66 -35.17 -55.01
CA ASN A 216 -14.46 -34.27 -54.17
C ASN A 216 -14.79 -34.89 -52.79
N PHE A 217 -15.03 -36.20 -52.73
CA PHE A 217 -15.28 -36.91 -51.47
C PHE A 217 -14.02 -36.91 -50.58
N ASP A 218 -12.83 -37.08 -51.15
CA ASP A 218 -11.56 -36.95 -50.43
C ASP A 218 -11.30 -35.51 -49.93
N ILE A 219 -11.72 -34.49 -50.70
CA ILE A 219 -11.67 -33.08 -50.26
C ILE A 219 -12.57 -32.88 -49.04
N VAL A 220 -13.87 -33.22 -49.14
CA VAL A 220 -14.85 -33.05 -48.06
C VAL A 220 -14.46 -33.85 -46.82
N SER A 221 -13.89 -35.05 -46.97
CA SER A 221 -13.40 -35.86 -45.86
C SER A 221 -12.23 -35.20 -45.12
N ARG A 222 -11.29 -34.57 -45.85
CA ARG A 222 -10.19 -33.79 -45.25
C ARG A 222 -10.69 -32.52 -44.58
N GLU A 223 -11.61 -31.78 -45.19
CA GLU A 223 -12.20 -30.57 -44.63
C GLU A 223 -13.02 -30.87 -43.36
N SER A 224 -13.75 -31.98 -43.33
CA SER A 224 -14.47 -32.46 -42.15
C SER A 224 -13.51 -32.78 -40.99
N ALA A 225 -12.39 -33.47 -41.27
CA ALA A 225 -11.38 -33.78 -40.25
C ALA A 225 -10.70 -32.51 -39.69
N ILE A 226 -10.36 -31.54 -40.56
CA ILE A 226 -9.80 -30.23 -40.16
C ILE A 226 -10.81 -29.46 -39.30
N THR A 227 -12.09 -29.46 -39.69
CA THR A 227 -13.17 -28.78 -38.96
C THR A 227 -13.41 -29.40 -37.59
N SER A 228 -13.41 -30.74 -37.47
CA SER A 228 -13.52 -31.42 -36.18
C SER A 228 -12.36 -31.04 -35.26
N LYS A 229 -11.12 -31.09 -35.76
CA LYS A 229 -9.95 -30.73 -34.95
C LYS A 229 -10.03 -29.27 -34.48
N CYS A 230 -10.32 -28.33 -35.37
CA CYS A 230 -10.48 -26.91 -35.02
C CYS A 230 -11.53 -26.70 -33.92
N LEU A 231 -12.65 -27.43 -34.00
CA LEU A 231 -13.72 -27.36 -33.02
C LEU A 231 -13.34 -28.00 -31.67
N ASP A 232 -12.52 -29.05 -31.66
CA ASP A 232 -11.97 -29.66 -30.45
C ASP A 232 -10.86 -28.82 -29.82
N ASP A 233 -10.00 -28.17 -30.61
CA ASP A 233 -9.01 -27.19 -30.15
C ASP A 233 -9.73 -26.01 -29.42
N VAL A 234 -10.80 -25.45 -30.02
CA VAL A 234 -11.63 -24.40 -29.39
C VAL A 234 -12.34 -24.87 -28.11
N ARG A 235 -12.77 -26.14 -28.03
CA ARG A 235 -13.31 -26.73 -26.79
C ARG A 235 -12.28 -26.80 -25.68
N ASN A 236 -11.03 -27.14 -26.01
CA ASN A 236 -9.93 -27.19 -25.04
C ASN A 236 -9.61 -25.79 -24.50
N ASP A 237 -9.51 -24.78 -25.37
CA ASP A 237 -9.30 -23.38 -24.96
C ASP A 237 -10.42 -22.88 -24.04
N LEU A 238 -11.69 -23.17 -24.36
CA LEU A 238 -12.83 -22.82 -23.52
C LEU A 238 -12.77 -23.48 -22.14
N LEU A 239 -12.33 -24.74 -22.06
CA LEU A 239 -12.18 -25.47 -20.80
C LEU A 239 -11.04 -24.89 -19.95
N VAL A 240 -9.89 -24.57 -20.57
CA VAL A 240 -8.75 -23.91 -19.88
C VAL A 240 -9.16 -22.53 -19.35
N LEU A 241 -9.88 -21.73 -20.14
CA LEU A 241 -10.42 -20.43 -19.73
C LEU A 241 -11.42 -20.57 -18.57
N THR A 242 -12.25 -21.63 -18.58
CA THR A 242 -13.20 -21.90 -17.48
C THR A 242 -12.47 -22.21 -16.17
N CYS A 243 -11.49 -23.12 -16.19
CA CYS A 243 -10.67 -23.44 -15.01
C CYS A 243 -9.86 -22.24 -14.49
N SER A 244 -9.41 -21.37 -15.40
CA SER A 244 -8.76 -20.09 -15.03
C SER A 244 -9.74 -19.14 -14.34
N LEU A 245 -10.96 -19.00 -14.87
CA LEU A 245 -12.02 -18.17 -14.29
C LEU A 245 -12.40 -18.65 -12.88
N ASP A 246 -12.58 -19.95 -12.66
CA ASP A 246 -12.85 -20.53 -11.33
C ASP A 246 -11.72 -20.20 -10.33
N THR A 247 -10.47 -20.24 -10.79
CA THR A 247 -9.29 -19.87 -9.98
C THR A 247 -9.32 -18.39 -9.60
N HIS A 248 -9.67 -17.50 -10.55
CA HIS A 248 -9.83 -16.06 -10.29
C HIS A 248 -11.02 -15.75 -9.36
N ILE A 249 -12.15 -16.45 -9.50
CA ILE A 249 -13.31 -16.32 -8.59
C ILE A 249 -12.92 -16.71 -7.16
N SER A 250 -12.19 -17.81 -6.99
CA SER A 250 -11.66 -18.24 -5.69
C SER A 250 -10.69 -17.23 -5.08
N ALA A 251 -9.78 -16.68 -5.89
CA ALA A 251 -8.85 -15.64 -5.47
C ALA A 251 -9.56 -14.34 -5.03
N ASN A 252 -10.55 -13.88 -5.80
CA ASN A 252 -11.34 -12.70 -5.45
C ASN A 252 -12.09 -12.88 -4.12
N LYS A 253 -12.73 -14.04 -3.92
CA LYS A 253 -13.42 -14.37 -2.66
C LYS A 253 -12.49 -14.40 -1.44
N MET A 254 -11.23 -14.82 -1.62
CA MET A 254 -10.21 -14.70 -0.56
C MET A 254 -9.83 -13.23 -0.29
N LEU A 255 -9.74 -12.39 -1.34
CA LEU A 255 -9.41 -10.97 -1.19
C LEU A 255 -10.55 -10.19 -0.51
N GLU A 256 -11.82 -10.51 -0.81
CA GLU A 256 -13.00 -9.98 -0.11
C GLU A 256 -12.95 -10.28 1.40
N GLY A 257 -12.60 -11.51 1.78
CA GLY A 257 -12.40 -11.90 3.18
C GLY A 257 -11.30 -11.08 3.86
N LYS A 258 -10.13 -10.96 3.23
CA LYS A 258 -9.01 -10.14 3.74
C LYS A 258 -9.35 -8.66 3.86
N LEU A 259 -10.19 -8.13 2.97
CA LEU A 259 -10.66 -6.74 3.02
C LEU A 259 -11.58 -6.53 4.23
N PHE A 260 -12.48 -7.47 4.52
CA PHE A 260 -13.32 -7.45 5.72
C PHE A 260 -12.49 -7.55 7.01
N GLU A 261 -11.52 -8.47 7.07
CA GLU A 261 -10.58 -8.59 8.19
C GLU A 261 -9.81 -7.27 8.44
N LEU A 262 -9.31 -6.65 7.37
CA LEU A 262 -8.56 -5.39 7.44
C LEU A 262 -9.42 -4.20 7.89
N GLU A 263 -10.65 -4.09 7.39
CA GLU A 263 -11.58 -3.02 7.81
C GLU A 263 -12.03 -3.20 9.27
N SER A 264 -12.20 -4.45 9.73
CA SER A 264 -12.46 -4.78 11.14
C SER A 264 -11.29 -4.37 12.04
N GLY A 265 -10.06 -4.77 11.71
CA GLY A 265 -8.87 -4.40 12.48
C GLY A 265 -8.58 -2.90 12.48
N LYS A 266 -8.89 -2.20 11.38
CA LYS A 266 -8.87 -0.74 11.28
C LYS A 266 -9.90 -0.08 12.20
N HIS A 267 -11.08 -0.68 12.38
CA HIS A 267 -12.09 -0.19 13.33
C HIS A 267 -11.65 -0.37 14.78
N GLU A 268 -11.10 -1.55 15.13
CA GLU A 268 -10.52 -1.85 16.44
C GLU A 268 -9.38 -0.89 16.81
N LEU A 269 -8.42 -0.67 15.88
CA LEU A 269 -7.33 0.30 16.07
C LEU A 269 -7.85 1.74 16.23
N LYS A 270 -8.92 2.13 15.52
CA LYS A 270 -9.53 3.46 15.68
C LYS A 270 -10.16 3.62 17.07
N LEU A 271 -10.82 2.58 17.58
CA LEU A 271 -11.42 2.59 18.92
C LEU A 271 -10.34 2.74 20.00
N HIS A 272 -9.26 1.95 19.92
CA HIS A 272 -8.12 2.07 20.85
C HIS A 272 -7.39 3.42 20.78
N LEU A 273 -7.35 4.07 19.60
CA LEU A 273 -6.83 5.43 19.51
C LEU A 273 -7.69 6.42 20.29
N SER A 274 -9.02 6.38 20.13
CA SER A 274 -9.93 7.25 20.89
C SER A 274 -9.94 6.97 22.39
N GLU A 275 -9.80 5.71 22.82
CA GLU A 275 -9.61 5.35 24.24
C GLU A 275 -8.32 5.99 24.81
N MET A 276 -7.21 5.94 24.08
CA MET A 276 -5.97 6.60 24.51
C MET A 276 -6.04 8.13 24.45
N GLU A 277 -6.78 8.71 23.49
CA GLU A 277 -7.04 10.16 23.45
C GLU A 277 -7.82 10.61 24.69
N GLU A 278 -8.81 9.82 25.13
CA GLU A 278 -9.55 10.09 26.37
C GLU A 278 -8.70 9.91 27.64
N GLU A 279 -7.92 8.81 27.76
CA GLU A 279 -6.99 8.64 28.89
C GLU A 279 -6.01 9.83 29.00
N ASN A 280 -5.48 10.31 27.87
CA ASN A 280 -4.58 11.46 27.85
C ASN A 280 -5.29 12.77 28.27
N ALA A 281 -6.54 12.99 27.85
CA ALA A 281 -7.31 14.16 28.27
C ALA A 281 -7.58 14.15 29.79
N GLN A 282 -8.00 13.00 30.34
CA GLN A 282 -8.22 12.82 31.78
C GLN A 282 -6.92 13.01 32.59
N LEU A 283 -5.78 12.53 32.09
CA LEU A 283 -4.47 12.73 32.73
C LEU A 283 -4.02 14.19 32.70
N LEU A 284 -4.27 14.92 31.62
CA LEU A 284 -3.99 16.37 31.54
C LEU A 284 -4.83 17.16 32.54
N GLU A 285 -6.13 16.86 32.68
CA GLU A 285 -7.00 17.49 33.68
C GLU A 285 -6.48 17.25 35.12
N GLN A 286 -6.08 16.02 35.44
CA GLN A 286 -5.48 15.68 36.73
C GLN A 286 -4.17 16.45 36.99
N ILE A 287 -3.32 16.63 35.97
CA ILE A 287 -2.10 17.42 36.06
C ILE A 287 -2.43 18.90 36.33
N PHE A 288 -3.34 19.51 35.57
CA PHE A 288 -3.75 20.90 35.79
C PHE A 288 -4.36 21.13 37.19
N GLY A 289 -5.16 20.18 37.68
CA GLY A 289 -5.72 20.21 39.03
C GLY A 289 -4.64 20.15 40.13
N LEU A 290 -3.65 19.27 39.99
CA LEU A 290 -2.53 19.17 40.93
C LEU A 290 -1.61 20.40 40.86
N GLU A 291 -1.32 20.93 39.68
CA GLU A 291 -0.57 22.17 39.54
C GLU A 291 -1.28 23.36 40.19
N ALA A 292 -2.60 23.48 40.04
CA ALA A 292 -3.39 24.53 40.68
C ALA A 292 -3.32 24.43 42.21
N GLN A 293 -3.39 23.21 42.77
CA GLN A 293 -3.20 22.99 44.21
C GLN A 293 -1.79 23.38 44.67
N LEU A 294 -0.75 23.10 43.89
CA LEU A 294 0.62 23.50 44.18
C LEU A 294 0.81 25.02 44.12
N ARG A 295 0.31 25.69 43.06
CA ARG A 295 0.30 27.15 42.93
C ARG A 295 -0.37 27.80 44.15
N ASN A 296 -1.57 27.35 44.49
CA ASN A 296 -2.33 27.86 45.65
C ASN A 296 -1.70 27.53 47.01
N LYS A 297 -0.74 26.59 47.10
CA LYS A 297 0.02 26.33 48.34
C LYS A 297 1.29 27.18 48.40
N ILE A 298 1.96 27.39 47.29
CA ILE A 298 3.12 28.30 47.17
C ILE A 298 2.70 29.74 47.49
N GLU A 299 1.59 30.21 46.93
CA GLU A 299 1.05 31.55 47.17
C GLU A 299 0.72 31.79 48.65
N ARG A 300 -0.03 30.88 49.29
CA ARG A 300 -0.37 31.00 50.72
C ARG A 300 0.87 31.03 51.60
N LEU A 301 1.82 30.11 51.41
CA LEU A 301 3.09 30.10 52.16
C LEU A 301 3.90 31.39 51.92
N GLY A 302 3.90 31.94 50.70
CA GLY A 302 4.51 33.23 50.39
C GLY A 302 3.88 34.38 51.18
N ASN A 303 2.55 34.47 51.19
CA ASN A 303 1.80 35.49 51.91
C ASN A 303 1.95 35.37 53.44
N ASP A 304 1.97 34.14 53.97
CA ASP A 304 2.21 33.87 55.40
C ASP A 304 3.62 34.32 55.82
N MET A 305 4.64 33.98 55.04
CA MET A 305 6.03 34.40 55.28
C MET A 305 6.21 35.92 55.16
N GLU A 306 5.58 36.56 54.16
CA GLU A 306 5.63 38.01 53.97
C GLU A 306 4.95 38.75 55.13
N THR A 307 3.81 38.24 55.61
CA THR A 307 3.11 38.79 56.79
C THR A 307 4.00 38.73 58.04
N GLN A 308 4.61 37.57 58.32
CA GLN A 308 5.55 37.42 59.44
C GLN A 308 6.79 38.33 59.29
N ARG A 309 7.32 38.48 58.07
CA ARG A 309 8.45 39.37 57.77
C ARG A 309 8.12 40.84 58.04
N VAL A 310 6.91 41.28 57.70
CA VAL A 310 6.42 42.65 57.97
C VAL A 310 6.20 42.85 59.47
N GLU A 311 5.57 41.90 60.16
CA GLU A 311 5.32 41.97 61.61
C GLU A 311 6.63 42.03 62.43
N LEU A 312 7.61 41.18 62.10
CA LEU A 312 8.93 41.20 62.74
C LEU A 312 9.68 42.52 62.47
N LYS A 313 9.57 43.09 61.26
CA LYS A 313 10.17 44.38 60.93
C LYS A 313 9.50 45.54 61.68
N LEU A 314 8.17 45.50 61.88
CA LEU A 314 7.46 46.48 62.70
C LEU A 314 7.92 46.41 64.16
N LYS A 315 7.94 45.22 64.75
CA LYS A 315 8.44 44.99 66.13
C LYS A 315 9.89 45.44 66.30
N GLN A 316 10.74 45.23 65.30
CA GLN A 316 12.12 45.74 65.31
C GLN A 316 12.15 47.28 65.37
N GLN A 317 11.32 47.96 64.58
CA GLN A 317 11.22 49.42 64.59
C GLN A 317 10.69 49.93 65.94
N GLU A 318 9.60 49.37 66.46
CA GLU A 318 9.02 49.71 67.77
C GLU A 318 10.05 49.57 68.92
N MET A 319 10.87 48.51 68.91
CA MET A 319 11.94 48.34 69.89
C MET A 319 13.07 49.37 69.72
N GLN A 320 13.42 49.73 68.48
CA GLN A 320 14.46 50.73 68.18
C GLN A 320 14.02 52.15 68.55
N ASP A 321 12.75 52.48 68.36
CA ASP A 321 12.17 53.77 68.73
C ASP A 321 12.12 53.92 70.27
N ARG A 322 11.58 52.91 70.97
CA ARG A 322 11.56 52.88 72.45
C ARG A 322 12.96 52.88 73.09
N TRP A 323 13.93 52.24 72.45
CA TRP A 323 15.34 52.32 72.87
C TRP A 323 15.90 53.74 72.70
N SER A 324 15.51 54.44 71.64
CA SER A 324 15.93 55.83 71.39
C SER A 324 15.31 56.80 72.39
N GLU A 325 14.03 56.63 72.72
CA GLU A 325 13.32 57.40 73.76
C GLU A 325 13.98 57.22 75.15
N THR A 326 14.12 55.98 75.60
CA THR A 326 14.73 55.66 76.91
C THR A 326 16.20 56.07 76.99
N LEU A 327 16.93 56.08 75.87
CA LEU A 327 18.28 56.62 75.80
C LEU A 327 18.33 58.15 75.97
N GLU A 328 17.38 58.90 75.40
CA GLU A 328 17.28 60.35 75.63
C GLU A 328 16.79 60.69 77.05
N GLU A 329 15.87 59.91 77.62
CA GLU A 329 15.50 60.03 79.04
C GLU A 329 16.73 59.79 79.94
N CYS A 330 17.52 58.73 79.70
CA CYS A 330 18.76 58.49 80.43
C CYS A 330 19.79 59.62 80.24
N LYS A 331 19.91 60.19 79.03
CA LYS A 331 20.75 61.38 78.78
C LYS A 331 20.24 62.62 79.52
N TYR A 332 18.93 62.80 79.64
CA TYR A 332 18.32 63.89 80.42
C TYR A 332 18.59 63.72 81.92
N LEU A 333 18.26 62.56 82.49
CA LEU A 333 18.49 62.26 83.91
C LEU A 333 19.97 62.38 84.28
N LYS A 334 20.89 61.94 83.41
CA LYS A 334 22.35 62.09 83.61
C LYS A 334 22.82 63.56 83.62
N ARG A 335 22.09 64.48 82.98
CA ARG A 335 22.36 65.94 83.05
C ARG A 335 21.70 66.58 84.28
N ALA A 336 20.51 66.13 84.66
CA ALA A 336 19.73 66.70 85.75
C ALA A 336 20.22 66.28 87.15
N ASN A 337 20.59 65.00 87.35
CA ASN A 337 20.95 64.49 88.67
C ASN A 337 22.13 65.25 89.33
N PRO A 338 23.22 65.61 88.62
CA PRO A 338 24.30 66.43 89.19
C PRO A 338 23.90 67.88 89.51
N GLN A 339 22.77 68.38 88.98
CA GLN A 339 22.24 69.71 89.33
C GLN A 339 21.42 69.67 90.63
N LEU A 340 20.79 68.53 90.92
CA LEU A 340 20.05 68.30 92.15
C LEU A 340 20.97 67.97 93.34
N GLN A 341 22.11 67.33 93.08
CA GLN A 341 23.08 66.96 94.11
C GLN A 341 23.51 68.12 95.05
N PRO A 342 23.99 69.28 94.56
CA PRO A 342 24.38 70.39 95.45
C PRO A 342 23.19 70.97 96.23
N ILE A 343 21.97 70.90 95.70
CA ILE A 343 20.76 71.32 96.41
C ILE A 343 20.47 70.38 97.59
N ALA A 344 20.63 69.06 97.38
CA ALA A 344 20.51 68.07 98.44
C ALA A 344 21.62 68.22 99.50
N GLU A 345 22.85 68.50 99.09
CA GLU A 345 23.98 68.76 100.00
C GLU A 345 23.74 70.01 100.86
N CYS A 346 23.32 71.15 100.27
CA CYS A 346 22.93 72.34 101.03
C CYS A 346 21.80 72.07 102.04
N LEU A 347 20.75 71.32 101.65
CA LEU A 347 19.65 70.98 102.55
C LEU A 347 20.09 70.08 103.73
N ILE A 348 21.09 69.22 103.53
CA ILE A 348 21.71 68.40 104.59
C ILE A 348 22.53 69.29 105.53
N GLU A 349 23.30 70.25 105.01
CA GLU A 349 24.05 71.21 105.81
C GLU A 349 23.13 72.12 106.65
N GLU A 350 22.06 72.65 106.05
CA GLU A 350 21.02 73.41 106.75
C GLU A 350 20.35 72.58 107.85
N TYR A 351 19.94 71.34 107.54
CA TYR A 351 19.34 70.44 108.52
C TYR A 351 20.28 70.17 109.71
N SER A 352 21.57 69.91 109.45
CA SER A 352 22.57 69.69 110.50
C SER A 352 22.79 70.94 111.36
N SER A 353 22.74 72.12 110.75
CA SER A 353 22.88 73.42 111.43
C SER A 353 21.67 73.70 112.33
N VAL A 354 20.45 73.46 111.83
CA VAL A 354 19.21 73.55 112.60
C VAL A 354 19.19 72.53 113.75
N GLN A 355 19.67 71.30 113.50
CA GLN A 355 19.76 70.26 114.54
C GLN A 355 20.73 70.67 115.67
N LYS A 356 21.89 71.24 115.32
CA LYS A 356 22.87 71.76 116.29
C LYS A 356 22.29 72.92 117.12
N LEU A 357 21.70 73.92 116.46
CA LEU A 357 21.06 75.08 117.12
C LEU A 357 19.90 74.65 118.03
N ASN A 358 19.10 73.66 117.61
CA ASN A 358 18.05 73.05 118.45
C ASN A 358 18.64 72.35 119.68
N GLY A 359 19.77 71.65 119.54
CA GLY A 359 20.53 71.08 120.65
C GLY A 359 21.07 72.13 121.63
N GLU A 360 21.57 73.26 121.13
CA GLU A 360 22.05 74.38 121.95
C GLU A 360 20.89 75.12 122.65
N LEU A 361 19.76 75.34 121.96
CA LEU A 361 18.53 75.89 122.55
C LEU A 361 17.96 74.98 123.65
N ARG A 362 18.03 73.65 123.49
CA ARG A 362 17.67 72.70 124.56
C ARG A 362 18.57 72.83 125.79
N LYS A 363 19.88 73.01 125.61
CA LYS A 363 20.83 73.27 126.72
C LYS A 363 20.52 74.58 127.43
N GLN A 364 20.28 75.66 126.68
CA GLN A 364 19.90 76.96 127.24
C GLN A 364 18.57 76.88 128.01
N LYS A 365 17.56 76.18 127.46
CA LYS A 365 16.28 75.94 128.12
C LYS A 365 16.43 75.17 129.43
N LEU A 366 17.31 74.15 129.46
CA LEU A 366 17.60 73.40 130.70
C LEU A 366 18.24 74.31 131.75
N GLN A 367 19.29 75.05 131.41
CA GLN A 367 19.97 75.99 132.31
C GLN A 367 19.03 77.09 132.83
N LEU A 368 18.12 77.60 131.99
CA LEU A 368 17.11 78.56 132.39
C LEU A 368 16.11 77.93 133.36
N HIS A 369 15.63 76.72 133.08
CA HIS A 369 14.73 75.98 133.97
C HIS A 369 15.37 75.71 135.34
N GLU A 370 16.62 75.24 135.39
CA GLU A 370 17.35 75.09 136.67
C GLU A 370 17.54 76.42 137.43
N ARG A 371 17.60 77.56 136.72
CA ARG A 371 17.66 78.89 137.35
C ARG A 371 16.29 79.30 137.88
N CYS A 372 15.21 79.03 137.15
CA CYS A 372 13.83 79.19 137.64
C CYS A 372 13.60 78.34 138.88
N THR A 373 13.87 77.03 138.86
CA THR A 373 13.69 76.15 140.03
C THR A 373 14.53 76.57 141.24
N ARG A 374 15.76 77.07 141.03
CA ARG A 374 16.57 77.65 142.12
C ARG A 374 16.02 78.99 142.65
N LEU A 375 15.35 79.79 141.83
CA LEU A 375 14.69 81.02 142.26
C LEU A 375 13.35 80.73 142.96
N GLU A 376 12.58 79.77 142.46
CA GLU A 376 11.34 79.25 143.06
C GLU A 376 11.63 78.65 144.45
N ALA A 377 12.66 77.81 144.58
CA ALA A 377 13.09 77.27 145.86
C ALA A 377 13.55 78.36 146.84
N LYS A 378 14.28 79.38 146.37
CA LYS A 378 14.64 80.55 147.19
C LYS A 378 13.41 81.39 147.59
N PHE A 379 12.43 81.52 146.70
CA PHE A 379 11.19 82.25 146.97
C PHE A 379 10.32 81.50 147.99
N LEU A 380 10.25 80.17 147.92
CA LEU A 380 9.63 79.33 148.94
C LEU A 380 10.34 79.44 150.29
N GLN A 381 11.68 79.34 150.32
CA GLN A 381 12.46 79.54 151.55
C GLN A 381 12.35 80.96 152.14
N LEU A 382 12.11 81.98 151.31
CA LEU A 382 11.80 83.33 151.77
C LEU A 382 10.38 83.40 152.33
N LYS A 383 9.41 82.78 151.66
CA LYS A 383 8.01 82.71 152.10
C LYS A 383 7.86 81.98 153.44
N GLU A 384 8.62 80.89 153.65
CA GLU A 384 8.71 80.17 154.93
C GLU A 384 9.42 80.96 156.04
N LYS A 385 10.23 81.97 155.69
CA LYS A 385 10.88 82.90 156.65
C LYS A 385 10.07 84.15 156.95
N PHE A 386 8.93 84.33 156.28
CA PHE A 386 8.01 85.46 156.44
C PHE A 386 6.56 84.98 156.63
N SER A 387 6.39 83.81 157.25
CA SER A 387 5.11 83.20 157.65
C SER A 387 5.25 82.52 159.02
#